data_AF-A0A537YD75-F1
#
_entry.id   AF-A0A537YD75-F1
#
_cell.length_a   1.000
_cell.length_b   1.000
_cell.length_c   1.000
_cell.angle_alpha   90.00
_cell.angle_beta   90.00
_cell.angle_gamma   90.00
#
_symmetry.space_group_name_H-M   'P 1'
#
loop_
_entity.id
_entity.type
_entity.pdbx_description
1 polymer ?
#
loop_
_entity_poly.entity_id
_entity_poly.type
_entity_poly.pdbx_seq_one_letter_code
_entity_poly.pdbx_strand_id
1 'polypeptide(L)'
;MQELLRYFHPEVAGVTIPGLGLFGLMAVPYADKNPSMQPHRRKLAIILFTIFMMFWSVLVILGVLFRGPGYNFIWPWKTGVFFDL
;
A
#
# COMPACT_ATOMS: atom_id res chain seq x y z
N MET A 1 -1.82 10.43 -16.71
CA MET A 1 -0.70 11.40 -16.73
C MET A 1 -1.15 12.84 -16.90
N GLN A 2 -2.16 13.11 -17.74
CA GLN A 2 -2.65 14.48 -17.95
C GLN A 2 -3.64 14.98 -16.88
N GLU A 3 -4.35 14.09 -16.19
CA GLU A 3 -5.30 14.47 -15.12
C GLU A 3 -4.65 14.79 -13.77
N LEU A 4 -3.44 14.28 -13.50
CA LEU A 4 -2.69 14.56 -12.28
C LEU A 4 -1.96 15.93 -12.32
N LEU A 5 -1.66 16.43 -13.53
CA LEU A 5 -1.06 17.74 -13.78
C LEU A 5 -2.03 18.92 -13.54
N ARG A 6 -3.33 18.65 -13.39
CA ARG A 6 -4.35 19.68 -13.13
C ARG A 6 -4.52 20.00 -11.64
N TYR A 7 -4.06 19.12 -10.75
CA TYR A 7 -4.28 19.25 -9.30
C TYR A 7 -3.00 19.38 -8.47
N PHE A 8 -1.84 18.86 -8.93
CA PHE A 8 -0.58 18.93 -8.16
C PHE A 8 0.66 19.07 -9.06
N HIS A 9 1.71 19.71 -8.52
CA HIS A 9 3.02 19.78 -9.18
C HIS A 9 3.61 18.35 -9.34
N PRO A 10 4.01 17.95 -10.57
CA PRO A 10 4.34 16.56 -10.92
C PRO A 10 5.51 15.97 -10.12
N GLU A 11 6.41 16.81 -9.63
CA GLU A 11 7.58 16.40 -8.84
C GLU A 11 7.20 15.92 -7.43
N VAL A 12 6.16 16.51 -6.83
CA VAL A 12 5.72 16.17 -5.47
C VAL A 12 4.98 14.83 -5.44
N ALA A 13 4.15 14.57 -6.45
CA ALA A 13 3.39 13.32 -6.54
C ALA A 13 4.26 12.12 -6.95
N GLY A 14 5.27 12.35 -7.81
CA GLY A 14 6.14 11.28 -8.33
C GLY A 14 7.35 10.96 -7.46
N VAL A 15 7.90 11.94 -6.71
CA VAL A 15 9.17 11.77 -5.98
C VAL A 15 8.97 11.85 -4.47
N THR A 16 8.19 12.81 -3.97
CA THR A 16 8.06 13.03 -2.51
C THR A 16 7.29 11.92 -1.82
N ILE A 17 6.20 11.43 -2.41
CA ILE A 17 5.39 10.34 -1.84
C ILE A 17 6.20 9.03 -1.72
N PRO A 18 6.83 8.51 -2.80
CA PRO A 18 7.65 7.32 -2.69
C PRO A 18 8.94 7.56 -1.87
N GLY A 19 9.53 8.76 -1.93
CA GLY A 19 10.70 9.13 -1.13
C GLY A 19 10.43 9.09 0.38
N LEU A 20 9.32 9.68 0.84
CA LEU A 20 8.91 9.62 2.25
C LEU A 20 8.57 8.19 2.70
N GLY A 21 7.98 7.38 1.81
CA GLY A 21 7.75 5.95 2.08
C GLY A 21 9.05 5.18 2.34
N LEU A 22 10.09 5.43 1.54
CA LEU A 22 11.42 4.84 1.75
C LEU A 22 12.07 5.30 3.06
N PHE A 23 12.01 6.59 3.37
CA PHE A 23 12.51 7.12 4.64
C PHE A 23 11.75 6.52 5.84
N GLY A 24 10.44 6.31 5.72
CA GLY A 24 9.63 5.60 6.70
C GLY A 24 10.08 4.15 6.93
N LEU A 25 10.41 3.42 5.85
CA LEU A 25 10.95 2.06 5.95
C LEU A 25 12.35 2.02 6.59
N MET A 26 13.20 3.01 6.33
CA MET A 26 14.50 3.14 6.99
C MET A 26 14.38 3.48 8.49
N ALA A 27 13.25 4.07 8.91
CA ALA A 27 12.99 4.41 10.30
C ALA A 27 12.50 3.22 11.15
N VAL A 28 12.02 2.14 10.51
CA VAL A 28 11.51 0.92 11.18
C VAL A 28 12.46 0.36 12.25
N PRO A 29 13.78 0.17 12.01
CA PRO A 29 14.69 -0.35 13.05
C PRO A 29 14.87 0.58 14.25
N TYR A 30 14.60 1.88 14.10
CA TYR A 30 14.69 2.83 15.22
C TYR A 30 13.42 2.84 16.08
N ALA A 31 12.29 2.44 15.51
CA ALA A 31 11.02 2.31 16.21
C ALA A 31 10.93 0.99 17.01
N ASP A 32 11.47 -0.12 16.50
CA ASP A 32 11.52 -1.40 17.22
C ASP A 32 12.80 -1.52 18.08
N LYS A 33 12.74 -1.00 19.30
CA LYS A 33 13.85 -1.06 20.28
C LYS A 33 13.92 -2.37 21.07
N ASN A 34 13.29 -3.46 20.62
CA ASN A 34 13.23 -4.67 21.42
C ASN A 34 14.63 -5.35 21.53
N PRO A 35 15.22 -5.47 22.73
CA PRO A 35 16.58 -6.01 22.91
C PRO A 35 16.70 -7.52 22.69
N SER A 36 15.58 -8.24 22.66
CA SER A 36 15.56 -9.70 22.44
C SER A 36 15.20 -10.04 21.00
N MET A 37 16.07 -10.76 20.29
CA MET A 37 15.82 -11.24 18.92
C MET A 37 15.00 -12.56 18.88
N GLN A 38 14.69 -13.15 20.03
CA GLN A 38 13.96 -14.42 20.09
C GLN A 38 12.49 -14.26 19.62
N PRO A 39 12.01 -15.10 18.69
CA PRO A 39 10.65 -15.03 18.14
C PRO A 39 9.56 -15.10 19.21
N HIS A 40 9.78 -15.91 20.25
CA HIS A 40 8.79 -16.13 21.32
C HIS A 40 8.51 -14.88 22.16
N ARG A 41 9.45 -13.91 22.18
CA ARG A 41 9.31 -12.65 22.93
C ARG A 41 8.75 -11.51 22.08
N ARG A 42 8.52 -11.74 20.78
CA ARG A 42 8.01 -10.75 19.81
C ARG A 42 6.61 -11.05 19.29
N LYS A 43 5.80 -11.80 20.04
CA LYS A 43 4.45 -12.23 19.61
C LYS A 43 3.57 -11.04 19.19
N LEU A 44 3.63 -9.91 19.90
CA LEU A 44 2.89 -8.70 19.51
C LEU A 44 3.33 -8.13 18.16
N ALA A 45 4.65 -8.02 17.92
CA ALA A 45 5.18 -7.54 16.65
C ALA A 45 4.82 -8.48 15.49
N ILE A 46 4.89 -9.80 15.71
CA ILE A 46 4.51 -10.81 14.72
C ILE A 46 3.01 -10.73 14.40
N ILE A 47 2.15 -10.62 15.40
CA ILE A 47 0.70 -10.50 15.19
C ILE A 47 0.36 -9.19 14.45
N LEU A 48 0.95 -8.07 14.87
CA LEU A 48 0.73 -6.78 14.24
C LEU A 48 1.18 -6.79 12.77
N PHE A 49 2.35 -7.38 12.50
CA PHE A 49 2.87 -7.51 11.13
C PHE A 49 1.99 -8.43 10.27
N THR A 50 1.51 -9.54 10.82
CA THR A 50 0.58 -10.44 10.10
C THR A 50 -0.74 -9.74 9.78
N ILE A 51 -1.33 -8.99 10.73
CA ILE A 51 -2.55 -8.21 10.47
C ILE A 51 -2.30 -7.15 9.40
N PHE A 52 -1.17 -6.44 9.48
CA PHE A 52 -0.76 -5.47 8.47
C PHE A 52 -0.68 -6.11 7.07
N MET A 53 -0.01 -7.25 6.94
CA MET A 53 0.10 -7.97 5.67
C MET A 53 -1.25 -8.45 5.14
N MET A 54 -2.13 -8.98 6.01
CA MET A 54 -3.46 -9.41 5.62
C MET A 54 -4.33 -8.23 5.16
N PHE A 55 -4.27 -7.10 5.88
CA PHE A 55 -4.98 -5.88 5.52
C PHE A 55 -4.54 -5.36 4.14
N TRP A 56 -3.22 -5.28 3.90
CA TRP A 56 -2.69 -4.87 2.60
C TRP A 56 -3.04 -5.83 1.47
N SER A 57 -2.98 -7.14 1.73
CA SER A 57 -3.37 -8.17 0.75
C SER A 57 -4.83 -7.99 0.30
N VAL A 58 -5.75 -7.77 1.24
CA VAL A 58 -7.16 -7.49 0.93
C VAL A 58 -7.30 -6.22 0.12
N LEU A 59 -6.60 -5.13 0.48
CA LEU A 59 -6.63 -3.88 -0.29
C LEU A 59 -6.13 -4.06 -1.73
N VAL A 60 -5.06 -4.85 -1.95
CA VAL A 60 -4.54 -5.14 -3.28
C VAL A 60 -5.56 -5.93 -4.10
N ILE A 61 -6.18 -6.96 -3.51
CA ILE A 61 -7.22 -7.76 -4.20
C ILE A 61 -8.40 -6.87 -4.58
N LEU A 62 -8.87 -6.02 -3.67
CA LEU A 62 -9.93 -5.05 -3.95
C LEU A 62 -9.50 -4.06 -5.04
N GLY A 63 -8.28 -3.54 -4.98
CA GLY A 63 -7.75 -2.60 -5.97
C GLY A 63 -7.57 -3.20 -7.37
N VAL A 64 -7.27 -4.50 -7.47
CA VAL A 64 -7.16 -5.19 -8.77
C VAL A 64 -8.54 -5.52 -9.33
N LEU A 65 -9.46 -6.01 -8.51
CA LEU A 65 -10.75 -6.52 -8.98
C LEU A 65 -11.83 -5.44 -9.17
N PHE A 66 -11.79 -4.35 -8.39
CA PHE A 66 -12.84 -3.32 -8.38
C PHE A 66 -12.45 -2.05 -9.14
N ARG A 67 -11.29 -2.06 -9.80
CA ARG A 67 -10.81 -0.94 -10.61
C ARG A 67 -11.37 -1.01 -12.01
N GLY A 68 -12.33 -0.13 -12.31
CA GLY A 68 -12.95 0.01 -13.62
C GLY A 68 -12.33 1.11 -14.49
N PRO A 69 -12.88 1.31 -15.71
CA PRO A 69 -12.44 2.36 -16.64
C PRO A 69 -12.44 3.73 -15.97
N GLY A 70 -11.33 4.47 -16.11
CA GLY A 70 -11.15 5.78 -15.49
C GLY A 70 -10.97 5.76 -13.96
N TYR A 71 -10.50 4.66 -13.36
CA TYR A 71 -10.30 4.51 -11.89
C TYR A 71 -11.59 4.51 -11.06
N ASN A 72 -12.76 4.32 -11.67
CA ASN A 72 -14.02 4.23 -10.93
C ASN A 72 -14.16 2.91 -10.17
N PHE A 73 -14.83 2.94 -9.01
CA PHE A 73 -15.19 1.73 -8.25
C PHE A 73 -16.39 1.05 -8.91
N ILE A 74 -16.17 -0.14 -9.48
CA ILE A 74 -17.22 -0.89 -10.17
C ILE A 74 -17.25 -2.32 -9.64
N TRP A 75 -18.45 -2.85 -9.44
CA TRP A 75 -18.63 -4.24 -9.04
C TRP A 75 -18.19 -5.18 -10.18
N PRO A 76 -17.26 -6.12 -9.93
CA PRO A 76 -16.68 -6.94 -11.00
C PRO A 76 -17.72 -7.79 -11.75
N TRP A 77 -18.82 -8.18 -11.10
CA TRP A 77 -19.92 -8.95 -11.72
C TRP A 77 -20.91 -8.12 -12.55
N LYS A 78 -20.83 -6.79 -12.55
CA LYS A 78 -21.70 -5.92 -13.38
C LYS A 78 -21.11 -5.61 -14.75
N THR A 79 -19.78 -5.68 -14.89
CA THR A 79 -19.08 -5.17 -16.08
C THR A 79 -17.93 -6.06 -16.58
N GLY A 80 -17.64 -7.18 -15.92
CA GLY A 80 -16.50 -8.05 -16.27
C GLY A 80 -15.17 -7.54 -15.72
N VAL A 81 -14.12 -8.34 -15.83
CA VAL A 81 -12.76 -7.96 -15.42
C VAL A 81 -12.11 -7.16 -16.56
N PHE A 82 -11.73 -5.93 -16.29
CA PHE A 82 -11.06 -5.06 -17.26
C PHE A 82 -9.55 -5.32 -17.24
N PHE A 83 -9.06 -6.00 -18.27
CA PHE A 83 -7.63 -6.13 -18.55
C PHE A 83 -7.32 -5.25 -19.77
N ASP A 84 -7.00 -3.98 -19.56
CA ASP A 84 -6.34 -3.21 -20.62
C ASP A 84 -4.90 -3.75 -20.74
N LEU A 85 -4.59 -4.36 -21.89
CA LEU A 85 -3.25 -4.79 -22.30
C LEU A 85 -2.47 -3.61 -22.88
#